data_AF-A0A534G8D0-F1
#
_entry.id   AF-A0A534G8D0-F1
#
_cell.length_a   1.000
_cell.length_b   1.000
_cell.length_c   1.000
_cell.angle_alpha   90.00
_cell.angle_beta   90.00
_cell.angle_gamma   90.00
#
_symmetry.space_group_name_H-M   'P 1'
#
loop_
_entity.id
_entity.type
_entity.pdbx_description
1 polymer ?
#
loop_
_entity_poly.entity_id
_entity_poly.type
_entity_poly.pdbx_seq_one_letter_code
_entity_poly.pdbx_strand_id
1 'polypeptide(L)'
;ALTLARNQANGGFNLDMWATVVNRDGLVCAVAFTGSDRGQQWPGSRVISAQKANTANAFSLPGLALSTANLYSAVQPGGSLYGLQHSNPVNTAVAYLGPATNFGTDSDPMVAHRIGGVNVFGGGLALYNSAHVLVGAIGVSGDSSCADHNIAWRTRNDLGLDHVPAGVSGDPGRPDNIVYDITPQAGQQEGVSVSGWGHPKCSPAATALAGSLPVTSR
;
A
#
# COMPACT_ATOMS: atom_id res chain seq x y z
N ALA A 1 -13.36 -5.00 7.60
CA ALA A 1 -12.32 -3.99 7.37
C ALA A 1 -12.34 -3.48 5.92
N LEU A 2 -11.86 -4.22 4.91
CA LEU A 2 -11.71 -3.69 3.54
C LEU A 2 -13.01 -3.07 2.96
N THR A 3 -14.15 -3.76 3.04
CA THR A 3 -15.44 -3.23 2.57
C THR A 3 -15.85 -1.95 3.32
N LEU A 4 -15.60 -1.88 4.63
CA LEU A 4 -15.92 -0.69 5.43
C LEU A 4 -15.06 0.49 4.98
N ALA A 5 -13.76 0.27 4.80
CA ALA A 5 -12.80 1.26 4.33
C ALA A 5 -13.12 1.76 2.90
N ARG A 6 -13.42 0.84 1.97
CA ARG A 6 -13.78 1.18 0.59
C ARG A 6 -15.04 2.03 0.52
N ASN A 7 -16.04 1.73 1.35
CA ASN A 7 -17.32 2.45 1.35
C ASN A 7 -17.26 3.87 1.91
N GLN A 8 -16.11 4.31 2.43
CA GLN A 8 -15.86 5.70 2.80
C GLN A 8 -15.51 6.56 1.58
N ALA A 9 -15.58 7.88 1.74
CA ALA A 9 -14.97 8.79 0.78
C ALA A 9 -13.44 8.67 0.84
N ASN A 10 -12.83 8.23 -0.26
CA ASN A 10 -11.38 8.05 -0.37
C ASN A 10 -10.71 8.99 -1.40
N GLY A 11 -11.51 9.82 -2.08
CA GLY A 11 -11.05 10.87 -2.98
C GLY A 11 -10.58 10.41 -4.36
N GLY A 12 -10.80 9.13 -4.67
CA GLY A 12 -10.52 8.52 -5.96
C GLY A 12 -11.77 8.35 -6.83
N PHE A 13 -11.74 7.32 -7.67
CA PHE A 13 -12.81 6.91 -8.57
C PHE A 13 -13.96 6.17 -7.87
N ASN A 14 -13.78 5.81 -6.60
CA ASN A 14 -14.72 5.01 -5.81
C ASN A 14 -14.94 3.61 -6.41
N LEU A 15 -13.86 2.98 -6.84
CA LEU A 15 -13.90 1.64 -7.44
C LEU A 15 -13.88 0.54 -6.37
N ASP A 16 -14.14 -0.68 -6.81
CA ASP A 16 -13.95 -1.87 -6.00
C ASP A 16 -12.48 -2.31 -6.00
N MET A 17 -12.05 -2.88 -4.88
CA MET A 17 -10.63 -3.03 -4.53
C MET A 17 -10.22 -4.48 -4.41
N TRP A 18 -8.94 -4.76 -4.68
CA TRP A 18 -8.23 -5.92 -4.18
C TRP A 18 -7.41 -5.56 -2.94
N ALA A 19 -7.33 -6.49 -1.99
CA ALA A 19 -6.40 -6.41 -0.88
C ALA A 19 -5.66 -7.72 -0.67
N THR A 20 -4.39 -7.64 -0.30
CA THR A 20 -3.56 -8.78 0.09
C THR A 20 -2.90 -8.50 1.42
N VAL A 21 -2.89 -9.49 2.31
CA VAL A 21 -2.12 -9.48 3.56
C VAL A 21 -0.98 -10.48 3.46
N VAL A 22 0.22 -10.07 3.88
CA VAL A 22 1.39 -10.94 4.02
C VAL A 22 1.85 -10.96 5.47
N ASN A 23 2.42 -12.09 5.92
CA ASN A 23 3.12 -12.15 7.20
C ASN A 23 4.53 -11.55 7.10
N ARG A 24 5.25 -11.55 8.23
CA ARG A 24 6.63 -11.04 8.31
C ARG A 24 7.58 -11.70 7.31
N ASP A 25 7.40 -13.00 7.02
CA ASP A 25 8.21 -13.77 6.08
C ASP A 25 7.83 -13.54 4.61
N GLY A 26 6.87 -12.66 4.33
CA GLY A 26 6.38 -12.35 2.99
C GLY A 26 5.45 -13.42 2.39
N LEU A 27 4.98 -14.39 3.20
CA LEU A 27 3.97 -15.34 2.77
C LEU A 27 2.60 -14.65 2.74
N VAL A 28 1.88 -14.81 1.64
CA VAL A 28 0.49 -14.33 1.54
C VAL A 28 -0.38 -15.13 2.52
N CYS A 29 -1.08 -14.40 3.39
CA CYS A 29 -1.99 -14.96 4.37
C CYS A 29 -3.43 -14.94 3.89
N ALA A 30 -3.82 -13.88 3.18
CA ALA A 30 -5.17 -13.71 2.66
C ALA A 30 -5.17 -12.79 1.44
N VAL A 31 -6.09 -13.05 0.52
CA VAL A 31 -6.42 -12.18 -0.61
C VAL A 31 -7.93 -11.98 -0.59
N ALA A 32 -8.38 -10.74 -0.72
CA ALA A 32 -9.80 -10.41 -0.69
C ALA A 32 -10.11 -9.31 -1.72
N PHE A 33 -11.39 -9.15 -2.06
CA PHE A 33 -11.87 -8.04 -2.87
C PHE A 33 -13.18 -7.46 -2.33
N THR A 34 -13.51 -6.23 -2.73
CA THR A 34 -14.85 -5.63 -2.52
C THR A 34 -15.69 -5.74 -3.79
N GLY A 35 -17.02 -5.65 -3.69
CA GLY A 35 -17.92 -5.89 -4.83
C GLY A 35 -18.50 -7.30 -4.80
N SER A 36 -19.49 -7.57 -5.66
CA SER A 36 -20.20 -8.87 -5.70
C SER A 36 -19.41 -9.97 -6.41
N ASP A 37 -18.50 -9.59 -7.30
CA ASP A 37 -17.68 -10.54 -8.06
C ASP A 37 -16.33 -9.94 -8.46
N ARG A 38 -15.40 -10.83 -8.84
CA ARG A 38 -14.01 -10.50 -9.19
C ARG A 38 -13.84 -9.67 -10.48
N GLY A 39 -14.93 -9.39 -11.20
CA GLY A 39 -14.97 -8.58 -12.42
C GLY A 39 -15.31 -7.11 -12.15
N GLN A 40 -15.69 -6.74 -10.92
CA GLN A 40 -16.01 -5.36 -10.55
C GLN A 40 -14.77 -4.53 -10.15
N GLN A 41 -13.64 -5.19 -9.91
CA GLN A 41 -12.34 -4.55 -9.68
C GLN A 41 -11.53 -4.60 -10.97
N TRP A 42 -10.47 -3.80 -11.06
CA TRP A 42 -9.46 -4.00 -12.11
C TRP A 42 -8.74 -5.35 -11.93
N PRO A 43 -8.77 -6.27 -12.92
CA PRO A 43 -8.17 -7.60 -12.75
C PRO A 43 -6.67 -7.57 -12.44
N GLY A 44 -5.95 -6.57 -12.96
CA GLY A 44 -4.52 -6.38 -12.67
C GLY A 44 -4.21 -6.03 -11.22
N SER A 45 -5.21 -5.53 -10.46
CA SER A 45 -5.01 -5.04 -9.10
C SER A 45 -4.77 -6.15 -8.07
N ARG A 46 -5.15 -7.41 -8.35
CA ARG A 46 -4.84 -8.54 -7.45
C ARG A 46 -3.33 -8.64 -7.20
N VAL A 47 -2.54 -8.72 -8.27
CA VAL A 47 -1.07 -8.85 -8.18
C VAL A 47 -0.44 -7.54 -7.68
N ILE A 48 -0.99 -6.38 -8.03
CA ILE A 48 -0.50 -5.09 -7.53
C ILE A 48 -0.70 -4.98 -6.01
N SER A 49 -1.86 -5.38 -5.49
CA SER A 49 -2.13 -5.38 -4.05
C SER A 49 -1.13 -6.27 -3.29
N ALA A 50 -0.80 -7.43 -3.84
CA ALA A 50 0.18 -8.35 -3.29
C ALA A 50 1.61 -7.77 -3.30
N GLN A 51 2.01 -7.09 -4.38
CA GLN A 51 3.29 -6.39 -4.46
C GLN A 51 3.39 -5.24 -3.44
N LYS A 52 2.31 -4.47 -3.26
CA LYS A 52 2.27 -3.39 -2.27
C LYS A 52 2.42 -3.93 -0.85
N ALA A 53 1.75 -5.03 -0.53
CA ALA A 53 1.90 -5.74 0.74
C ALA A 53 3.34 -6.21 0.93
N ASN A 54 3.90 -6.90 -0.07
CA ASN A 54 5.28 -7.39 -0.04
C ASN A 54 6.29 -6.23 0.19
N THR A 55 6.10 -5.11 -0.51
CA THR A 55 6.97 -3.93 -0.38
C THR A 55 6.95 -3.34 1.01
N ALA A 56 5.74 -3.09 1.55
CA ALA A 56 5.62 -2.50 2.88
C ALA A 56 6.18 -3.44 3.97
N ASN A 57 6.05 -4.76 3.82
CA ASN A 57 6.69 -5.74 4.71
C ASN A 57 8.22 -5.78 4.55
N ALA A 58 8.73 -5.64 3.33
CA ALA A 58 10.16 -5.74 3.03
C ALA A 58 10.96 -4.53 3.53
N PHE A 59 10.37 -3.33 3.46
CA PHE A 59 11.07 -2.07 3.77
C PHE A 59 10.63 -1.41 5.07
N SER A 60 9.85 -2.12 5.90
CA SER A 60 9.57 -1.71 7.27
C SER A 60 10.33 -2.56 8.29
N LEU A 61 10.68 -1.95 9.41
CA LEU A 61 11.41 -2.53 10.54
C LEU A 61 10.65 -2.23 11.84
N PRO A 62 10.92 -2.96 12.94
CA PRO A 62 10.26 -2.72 14.23
C PRO A 62 10.34 -1.28 14.76
N GLY A 63 11.28 -0.46 14.29
CA GLY A 63 11.41 0.96 14.67
C GLY A 63 11.18 1.95 13.53
N LEU A 64 10.80 1.50 12.33
CA LEU A 64 10.60 2.37 11.16
C LEU A 64 9.58 1.74 10.20
N ALA A 65 8.45 2.40 9.99
CA ALA A 65 7.50 2.04 8.95
C ALA A 65 7.69 2.89 7.70
N LEU A 66 7.69 2.21 6.53
CA LEU A 66 7.62 2.85 5.23
C LEU A 66 6.39 2.34 4.49
N SER A 67 5.47 3.24 4.19
CA SER A 67 4.41 2.94 3.23
C SER A 67 4.97 2.91 1.81
N THR A 68 4.29 2.21 0.91
CA THR A 68 4.68 2.24 -0.51
C THR A 68 4.55 3.64 -1.12
N ALA A 69 3.69 4.50 -0.56
CA ALA A 69 3.57 5.89 -0.98
C ALA A 69 4.85 6.68 -0.71
N ASN A 70 5.55 6.41 0.40
CA ASN A 70 6.76 7.15 0.76
C ASN A 70 7.92 6.88 -0.20
N LEU A 71 7.93 5.74 -0.90
CA LEU A 71 9.04 5.35 -1.76
C LEU A 71 9.11 6.13 -3.07
N TYR A 72 8.01 6.77 -3.49
CA TYR A 72 7.89 7.35 -4.82
C TYR A 72 9.05 8.27 -5.20
N SER A 73 9.31 9.33 -4.42
CA SER A 73 10.35 10.31 -4.76
C SER A 73 11.75 9.71 -4.74
N ALA A 74 12.01 8.78 -3.82
CA ALA A 74 13.33 8.17 -3.67
C ALA A 74 13.73 7.31 -4.88
N VAL A 75 12.76 6.81 -5.65
CA VAL A 75 12.99 5.92 -6.80
C VAL A 75 12.92 6.60 -8.17
N GLN A 76 12.71 7.92 -8.20
CA GLN A 76 12.76 8.70 -9.44
C GLN A 76 14.19 8.90 -9.92
N PRO A 77 14.43 9.21 -11.22
CA PRO A 77 15.77 9.53 -11.71
C PRO A 77 16.47 10.58 -10.84
N GLY A 78 17.67 10.25 -10.34
CA GLY A 78 18.42 11.10 -9.41
C GLY A 78 18.12 10.87 -7.92
N GLY A 79 17.08 10.10 -7.58
CA GLY A 79 16.79 9.64 -6.23
C GLY A 79 17.76 8.55 -5.76
N SER A 80 17.99 8.47 -4.45
CA SER A 80 18.96 7.52 -3.85
C SER A 80 18.59 6.05 -3.99
N LEU A 81 17.31 5.76 -4.22
CA LEU A 81 16.75 4.41 -4.42
C LEU A 81 16.32 4.20 -5.88
N TYR A 82 16.83 4.99 -6.82
CA TYR A 82 16.52 4.81 -8.24
C TYR A 82 16.78 3.36 -8.69
N GLY A 83 15.74 2.72 -9.22
CA GLY A 83 15.78 1.32 -9.67
C GLY A 83 15.30 0.29 -8.64
N LEU A 84 14.92 0.70 -7.43
CA LEU A 84 14.39 -0.20 -6.38
C LEU A 84 13.27 -1.12 -6.87
N GLN A 85 12.36 -0.62 -7.71
CA GLN A 85 11.25 -1.37 -8.29
C GLN A 85 11.69 -2.56 -9.16
N HIS A 86 12.94 -2.58 -9.63
CA HIS A 86 13.52 -3.66 -10.44
C HIS A 86 14.32 -4.68 -9.61
N SER A 87 14.58 -4.39 -8.33
CA SER A 87 15.52 -5.16 -7.51
C SER A 87 15.00 -6.55 -7.12
N ASN A 88 13.70 -6.65 -6.84
CA ASN A 88 13.06 -7.88 -6.37
C ASN A 88 11.85 -8.16 -7.29
N PRO A 89 11.95 -9.11 -8.24
CA PRO A 89 10.90 -9.35 -9.22
C PRO A 89 9.68 -10.04 -8.60
N VAL A 90 8.54 -9.92 -9.29
CA VAL A 90 7.33 -10.71 -8.99
C VAL A 90 7.54 -12.16 -9.39
N ASN A 91 7.14 -13.09 -8.54
CA ASN A 91 7.05 -14.50 -8.86
C ASN A 91 5.80 -14.75 -9.73
N THR A 92 5.99 -14.80 -11.04
CA THR A 92 4.90 -14.98 -12.01
C THR A 92 4.20 -16.34 -11.89
N ALA A 93 4.91 -17.38 -11.47
CA ALA A 93 4.34 -18.70 -11.26
C ALA A 93 3.31 -18.69 -10.11
N VAL A 94 3.53 -17.86 -9.09
CA VAL A 94 2.58 -17.65 -7.97
C VAL A 94 1.49 -16.66 -8.35
N ALA A 95 1.85 -15.56 -9.01
CA ALA A 95 0.92 -14.49 -9.39
C ALA A 95 -0.28 -15.00 -10.20
N TYR A 96 -0.02 -15.96 -11.10
CA TYR A 96 -1.00 -16.52 -12.03
C TYR A 96 -1.34 -17.99 -11.76
N LEU A 97 -0.98 -18.50 -10.57
CA LEU A 97 -1.26 -19.88 -10.20
C LEU A 97 -2.76 -20.14 -10.16
N GLY A 98 -3.20 -21.32 -10.63
CA GLY A 98 -4.57 -21.81 -10.43
C GLY A 98 -5.66 -21.09 -11.24
N PRO A 99 -6.92 -21.55 -11.13
CA PRO A 99 -8.03 -20.96 -11.86
C PRO A 99 -8.44 -19.61 -11.26
N ALA A 100 -8.71 -18.62 -12.12
CA ALA A 100 -9.13 -17.28 -11.69
C ALA A 100 -10.44 -17.27 -10.87
N THR A 101 -11.24 -18.33 -10.92
CA THR A 101 -12.43 -18.52 -10.07
C THR A 101 -12.10 -18.62 -8.58
N ASN A 102 -10.86 -18.97 -8.23
CA ASN A 102 -10.40 -19.07 -6.84
C ASN A 102 -9.75 -17.76 -6.36
N PHE A 103 -9.61 -16.75 -7.22
CA PHE A 103 -8.94 -15.51 -6.83
C PHE A 103 -9.80 -14.74 -5.83
N GLY A 104 -9.24 -14.40 -4.67
CA GLY A 104 -9.90 -13.71 -3.57
C GLY A 104 -10.84 -14.57 -2.72
N THR A 105 -10.80 -15.89 -2.85
CA THR A 105 -11.49 -16.83 -1.95
C THR A 105 -10.55 -17.31 -0.85
N ASP A 106 -11.07 -18.06 0.14
CA ASP A 106 -10.25 -18.74 1.16
C ASP A 106 -9.25 -19.75 0.57
N SER A 107 -9.44 -20.13 -0.69
CA SER A 107 -8.56 -21.01 -1.47
C SER A 107 -7.75 -20.26 -2.53
N ASP A 108 -7.55 -18.95 -2.36
CA ASP A 108 -6.74 -18.17 -3.29
C ASP A 108 -5.34 -18.79 -3.42
N PRO A 109 -4.90 -19.10 -4.65
CA PRO A 109 -3.67 -19.85 -4.89
C PRO A 109 -2.39 -19.09 -4.54
N MET A 110 -2.44 -17.77 -4.29
CA MET A 110 -1.29 -17.04 -3.74
C MET A 110 -1.05 -17.36 -2.27
N VAL A 111 -2.07 -17.80 -1.52
CA VAL A 111 -1.94 -18.11 -0.08
C VAL A 111 -0.82 -19.13 0.15
N ALA A 112 -0.06 -18.92 1.23
CA ALA A 112 1.12 -19.68 1.62
C ALA A 112 2.32 -19.60 0.64
N HIS A 113 2.30 -18.69 -0.34
CA HIS A 113 3.42 -18.43 -1.23
C HIS A 113 3.95 -17.01 -1.08
N ARG A 114 5.21 -16.81 -1.50
CA ARG A 114 5.83 -15.48 -1.59
C ARG A 114 5.64 -14.93 -3.00
N ILE A 115 4.94 -13.80 -3.11
CA ILE A 115 4.69 -13.14 -4.38
C ILE A 115 5.89 -12.33 -4.88
N GLY A 116 6.71 -11.77 -3.98
CA GLY A 116 7.80 -10.86 -4.36
C GLY A 116 7.30 -9.55 -4.97
N GLY A 117 8.17 -8.90 -5.75
CA GLY A 117 7.86 -7.61 -6.39
C GLY A 117 8.01 -6.40 -5.47
N VAL A 118 8.27 -5.25 -6.07
CA VAL A 118 8.32 -3.96 -5.38
C VAL A 118 7.41 -2.95 -6.08
N ASN A 119 6.51 -2.34 -5.31
CA ASN A 119 5.60 -1.31 -5.76
C ASN A 119 5.81 -0.02 -4.97
N VAL A 120 5.98 1.09 -5.68
CA VAL A 120 6.52 2.35 -5.16
C VAL A 120 5.50 3.49 -5.16
N PHE A 121 4.21 3.14 -5.25
CA PHE A 121 3.11 4.08 -5.15
C PHE A 121 2.08 3.64 -4.11
N GLY A 122 1.26 4.58 -3.63
CA GLY A 122 0.42 4.41 -2.44
C GLY A 122 -0.50 3.19 -2.45
N GLY A 123 -0.73 2.63 -1.25
CA GLY A 123 -1.63 1.50 -1.01
C GLY A 123 -1.04 0.32 -0.22
N GLY A 124 0.26 0.31 0.08
CA GLY A 124 0.90 -0.68 0.95
C GLY A 124 1.33 -0.10 2.29
N LEU A 125 1.00 -0.80 3.38
CA LEU A 125 1.26 -0.38 4.76
C LEU A 125 1.71 -1.58 5.61
N ALA A 126 2.71 -1.37 6.46
CA ALA A 126 3.12 -2.37 7.44
C ALA A 126 2.08 -2.51 8.56
N LEU A 127 1.99 -3.72 9.11
CA LEU A 127 1.04 -4.11 10.17
C LEU A 127 1.80 -4.31 11.48
N TYR A 128 1.41 -3.56 12.51
CA TYR A 128 1.96 -3.64 13.86
C TYR A 128 0.84 -3.99 14.83
N ASN A 129 1.00 -5.05 15.61
CA ASN A 129 0.01 -5.43 16.62
C ASN A 129 0.07 -4.52 17.85
N SER A 130 -0.83 -4.71 18.81
CA SER A 130 -0.91 -3.92 20.05
C SER A 130 0.32 -3.99 20.97
N ALA A 131 1.25 -4.90 20.70
CA ALA A 131 2.55 -4.97 21.37
C ALA A 131 3.66 -4.27 20.56
N HIS A 132 3.31 -3.47 19.55
CA HIS A 132 4.21 -2.83 18.57
C HIS A 132 5.10 -3.81 17.79
N VAL A 133 4.71 -5.08 17.70
CA VAL A 133 5.45 -6.07 16.92
C VAL A 133 5.03 -5.94 15.46
N LEU A 134 6.00 -5.76 14.57
CA LEU A 134 5.81 -5.85 13.13
C LEU A 134 5.45 -7.30 12.75
N VAL A 135 4.20 -7.53 12.36
CA VAL A 135 3.66 -8.87 12.08
C VAL A 135 3.50 -9.16 10.58
N GLY A 136 3.60 -8.14 9.73
CA GLY A 136 3.43 -8.28 8.29
C GLY A 136 3.07 -6.96 7.62
N ALA A 137 2.31 -7.04 6.53
CA ALA A 137 1.83 -5.87 5.80
C ALA A 137 0.51 -6.15 5.07
N ILE A 138 -0.20 -5.07 4.75
CA ILE A 138 -1.35 -5.06 3.84
C ILE A 138 -1.01 -4.25 2.59
N GLY A 139 -1.55 -4.67 1.46
CA GLY A 139 -1.55 -3.89 0.23
C GLY A 139 -2.92 -3.85 -0.39
N VAL A 140 -3.32 -2.69 -0.90
CA VAL A 140 -4.62 -2.43 -1.52
C VAL A 140 -4.41 -1.81 -2.91
N SER A 141 -5.21 -2.23 -3.88
CA SER A 141 -5.15 -1.73 -5.26
C SER A 141 -6.50 -1.81 -5.96
N GLY A 142 -6.83 -0.83 -6.78
CA GLY A 142 -8.10 -0.80 -7.51
C GLY A 142 -8.58 0.60 -7.91
N ASP A 143 -7.92 1.65 -7.41
CA ASP A 143 -8.26 3.05 -7.67
C ASP A 143 -6.96 3.84 -7.96
N SER A 144 -7.00 5.17 -7.92
CA SER A 144 -5.82 6.01 -7.85
C SER A 144 -4.96 5.66 -6.63
N SER A 145 -3.64 5.75 -6.75
CA SER A 145 -2.70 5.37 -5.68
C SER A 145 -2.91 6.12 -4.36
N CYS A 146 -3.40 7.35 -4.40
CA CYS A 146 -3.78 8.11 -3.20
C CYS A 146 -5.03 7.54 -2.52
N ALA A 147 -6.03 7.13 -3.31
CA ALA A 147 -7.23 6.49 -2.76
C ALA A 147 -6.91 5.07 -2.25
N ASP A 148 -6.08 4.32 -2.96
CA ASP A 148 -5.55 3.03 -2.51
C ASP A 148 -4.89 3.16 -1.12
N HIS A 149 -4.07 4.20 -0.92
CA HIS A 149 -3.43 4.51 0.36
C HIS A 149 -4.47 4.80 1.46
N ASN A 150 -5.44 5.66 1.18
CA ASN A 150 -6.51 5.99 2.13
C ASN A 150 -7.32 4.74 2.54
N ILE A 151 -7.63 3.86 1.59
CA ILE A 151 -8.36 2.61 1.83
C ILE A 151 -7.50 1.63 2.63
N ALA A 152 -6.22 1.47 2.27
CA ALA A 152 -5.27 0.65 3.02
C ALA A 152 -5.15 1.13 4.47
N TRP A 153 -5.06 2.44 4.68
CA TRP A 153 -4.94 3.04 6.02
C TRP A 153 -6.15 2.72 6.90
N ARG A 154 -7.36 2.98 6.39
CA ARG A 154 -8.60 2.67 7.08
C ARG A 154 -8.75 1.17 7.32
N THR A 155 -8.37 0.34 6.35
CA THR A 155 -8.40 -1.12 6.50
C THR A 155 -7.46 -1.57 7.62
N ARG A 156 -6.24 -1.04 7.69
CA ARG A 156 -5.27 -1.32 8.76
C ARG A 156 -5.79 -0.89 10.14
N ASN A 157 -6.38 0.29 10.23
CA ASN A 157 -6.98 0.83 11.45
C ASN A 157 -8.17 -0.02 11.93
N ASP A 158 -9.09 -0.39 11.03
CA ASP A 158 -10.23 -1.28 11.32
C ASP A 158 -9.80 -2.68 11.81
N LEU A 159 -8.59 -3.12 11.43
CA LEU A 159 -8.00 -4.40 11.88
C LEU A 159 -7.29 -4.29 13.23
N GLY A 160 -7.12 -3.08 13.78
CA GLY A 160 -6.34 -2.86 15.00
C GLY A 160 -4.85 -3.17 14.83
N LEU A 161 -4.32 -2.97 13.62
CA LEU A 161 -2.93 -3.29 13.25
C LEU A 161 -2.11 -2.05 12.90
N ASP A 162 -2.52 -0.89 13.40
CA ASP A 162 -1.92 0.41 13.16
C ASP A 162 -1.10 0.92 14.35
N HIS A 163 -0.52 0.05 15.18
CA HIS A 163 0.36 0.43 16.31
C HIS A 163 1.77 0.83 15.84
N VAL A 164 1.83 1.77 14.90
CA VAL A 164 3.03 2.14 14.14
C VAL A 164 3.99 2.97 15.03
N PRO A 165 5.25 2.56 15.19
CA PRO A 165 6.16 3.18 16.15
C PRO A 165 6.76 4.51 15.66
N ALA A 166 7.16 4.58 14.39
CA ALA A 166 7.77 5.74 13.77
C ALA A 166 7.78 5.59 12.24
N GLY A 167 8.07 6.68 11.52
CA GLY A 167 8.09 6.71 10.06
C GLY A 167 8.57 8.06 9.53
N VAL A 168 8.51 8.22 8.21
CA VAL A 168 9.13 9.34 7.48
C VAL A 168 8.16 10.45 7.09
N SER A 169 6.89 10.37 7.48
CA SER A 169 5.86 11.32 7.01
C SER A 169 6.02 12.74 7.56
N GLY A 170 6.73 12.89 8.69
CA GLY A 170 6.81 14.13 9.45
C GLY A 170 5.59 14.41 10.34
N ASP A 171 4.53 13.59 10.27
CA ASP A 171 3.37 13.65 11.17
C ASP A 171 3.51 12.57 12.27
N PRO A 172 3.73 12.94 13.55
CA PRO A 172 3.90 11.97 14.63
C PRO A 172 2.63 11.19 14.96
N GLY A 173 1.45 11.65 14.53
CA GLY A 173 0.20 10.90 14.65
C GLY A 173 -0.07 9.98 13.46
N ARG A 174 0.69 10.12 12.36
CA ARG A 174 0.54 9.34 11.13
C ARG A 174 1.91 9.06 10.51
N PRO A 175 2.78 8.34 11.22
CA PRO A 175 4.23 8.26 10.93
C PRO A 175 4.58 7.77 9.52
N ASP A 176 3.77 6.90 8.92
CA ASP A 176 3.99 6.34 7.59
C ASP A 176 2.93 6.78 6.56
N ASN A 177 2.30 7.94 6.79
CA ASN A 177 1.34 8.48 5.85
C ASN A 177 1.97 8.93 4.52
N ILE A 178 1.13 9.04 3.50
CA ILE A 178 1.50 9.64 2.23
C ILE A 178 1.88 11.12 2.43
N VAL A 179 3.01 11.53 1.85
CA VAL A 179 3.53 12.90 1.94
C VAL A 179 3.29 13.62 0.62
N TYR A 180 2.77 14.85 0.67
CA TYR A 180 2.49 15.66 -0.52
C TYR A 180 3.31 16.97 -0.51
N ASP A 181 4.62 16.84 -0.62
CA ASP A 181 5.58 17.96 -0.57
C ASP A 181 6.40 18.14 -1.85
N ILE A 182 6.00 17.47 -2.93
CA ILE A 182 6.60 17.63 -4.25
C ILE A 182 6.26 19.02 -4.80
N THR A 183 7.29 19.82 -5.04
CA THR A 183 7.20 21.14 -5.69
C THR A 183 7.56 21.01 -7.17
N PRO A 184 6.65 21.33 -8.11
CA PRO A 184 6.94 21.30 -9.54
C PRO A 184 8.15 22.17 -9.90
N GLN A 185 8.97 21.69 -10.83
CA GLN A 185 10.13 22.43 -11.36
C GLN A 185 9.99 22.57 -12.87
N ALA A 186 10.38 23.73 -13.41
CA ALA A 186 10.36 23.96 -14.86
C ALA A 186 11.29 22.94 -15.56
N GLY A 187 10.76 22.22 -16.55
CA GLY A 187 11.52 21.23 -17.32
C GLY A 187 11.78 19.89 -16.64
N GLN A 188 11.20 19.62 -15.47
CA GLN A 188 11.30 18.33 -14.78
C GLN A 188 9.90 17.73 -14.58
N GLN A 189 9.62 16.60 -15.22
CA GLN A 189 8.65 15.63 -14.69
C GLN A 189 9.46 14.91 -13.60
N GLU A 190 9.29 15.15 -12.30
CA GLU A 190 8.03 15.15 -11.54
C GLU A 190 8.04 16.18 -10.38
N GLY A 191 8.94 17.17 -10.43
CA GLY A 191 9.20 18.11 -9.33
C GLY A 191 10.18 17.54 -8.29
N VAL A 192 10.32 18.23 -7.15
CA VAL A 192 11.25 17.86 -6.07
C VAL A 192 10.50 17.77 -4.74
N SER A 193 10.59 16.62 -4.06
CA SER A 193 10.12 16.44 -2.69
C SER A 193 11.12 17.04 -1.71
N VAL A 194 10.65 17.90 -0.80
CA VAL A 194 11.50 18.52 0.23
C VAL A 194 12.03 17.49 1.23
N SER A 195 11.19 16.53 1.62
CA SER A 195 11.55 15.42 2.54
C SER A 195 12.30 14.28 1.86
N GLY A 196 12.19 14.16 0.54
CA GLY A 196 12.64 13.00 -0.24
C GLY A 196 11.66 11.82 -0.23
N TRP A 197 10.52 11.94 0.47
CA TRP A 197 9.51 10.88 0.64
C TRP A 197 8.13 11.23 0.04
N GLY A 198 8.08 12.29 -0.77
CA GLY A 198 6.87 12.79 -1.39
C GLY A 198 6.28 11.84 -2.42
N HIS A 199 4.96 11.90 -2.56
CA HIS A 199 4.18 11.22 -3.58
C HIS A 199 3.39 12.27 -4.40
N PRO A 200 3.16 12.06 -5.71
CA PRO A 200 2.36 12.96 -6.53
C PRO A 200 0.93 13.05 -6.00
N LYS A 201 0.32 14.23 -6.16
CA LYS A 201 -1.09 14.41 -5.83
C LYS A 201 -1.95 13.74 -6.92
N CYS A 202 -2.92 12.93 -6.51
CA CYS A 202 -3.89 12.33 -7.43
C CYS A 202 -5.13 13.21 -7.62
N SER A 203 -5.69 13.71 -6.52
CA SER A 203 -6.82 14.65 -6.51
C SER A 203 -6.78 15.55 -5.27
N PRO A 204 -7.41 16.74 -5.30
CA PRO A 204 -7.54 17.58 -4.11
C PRO A 204 -8.25 16.87 -2.95
N ALA A 205 -9.30 16.09 -3.25
CA ALA A 205 -10.07 15.35 -2.26
C ALA A 205 -9.24 14.26 -1.58
N ALA A 206 -8.52 13.44 -2.35
CA ALA A 206 -7.67 12.38 -1.78
C ALA A 206 -6.54 12.98 -0.92
N THR A 207 -5.98 14.11 -1.35
CA THR A 207 -4.94 14.84 -0.62
C THR A 207 -5.45 15.35 0.74
N ALA A 208 -6.62 15.97 0.76
CA ALA A 208 -7.24 16.46 2.00
C ALA A 208 -7.63 15.30 2.94
N LEU A 209 -8.15 14.21 2.38
CA LEU A 209 -8.55 13.02 3.14
C LEU A 209 -7.35 12.35 3.81
N ALA A 210 -6.20 12.24 3.13
CA ALA A 210 -4.99 11.68 3.71
C ALA A 210 -4.56 12.39 5.00
N GLY A 211 -4.68 13.73 5.05
CA GLY A 211 -4.38 14.54 6.23
C GLY A 211 -5.39 14.40 7.38
N SER A 212 -6.56 13.80 7.12
CA SER A 212 -7.64 13.58 8.11
C SER A 212 -7.88 12.10 8.43
N LEU A 213 -7.02 11.21 7.94
CA LEU A 213 -7.05 9.80 8.32
C LEU A 213 -6.93 9.64 9.84
N PRO A 214 -7.45 8.55 10.44
CA PRO A 214 -7.26 8.28 11.86
C PRO A 214 -5.79 8.31 12.26
N VAL A 215 -5.51 8.87 13.44
CA VAL A 215 -4.17 8.76 14.03
C VAL A 215 -3.88 7.31 14.38
N THR A 216 -2.63 6.88 14.21
CA THR A 216 -2.20 5.52 14.54
C THR A 216 -2.33 5.24 16.03
N SER A 217 -2.71 4.01 16.38
CA SER A 217 -2.78 3.56 17.77
C SER A 217 -1.41 3.64 18.44
N ARG A 218 -1.40 4.01 19.72
CA ARG A 218 -0.20 4.01 20.57
C ARG A 218 -0.08 2.74 21.39
#